data_AF-A0A520WBG1-F1
#
_entry.id   AF-A0A520WBG1-F1
#
_cell.length_a   1.000
_cell.length_b   1.000
_cell.length_c   1.000
_cell.angle_alpha   90.00
_cell.angle_beta   90.00
_cell.angle_gamma   90.00
#
_symmetry.space_group_name_H-M   'P 1'
#
loop_
_entity.id
_entity.type
_entity.pdbx_description
1 polymer ?
#
loop_
_entity_poly.entity_id
_entity_poly.type
_entity_poly.pdbx_seq_one_letter_code
_entity_poly.pdbx_strand_id
1 'polypeptide(L)'
;TVRASVGNYLVSKYIKENTNCKVIFNGDGSDEVCCGYVYLKNAPSINELQNESERLIKEIFYFDVLRSDRSISCNGLEARTPFLDKSFVKYYLSIPAELKQFDGIDRLEKHLLRKAFHGYDILPNEVLWRRKCAFSDGVSSQNNSWHKIIQNHIDKIITDKEFNELKDTYDHCPPQLKESYYYRKVFDSFFPNQHKLIPHFWMPKWTNVTDPSARELEEYSE
;
A
#
# COMPACT_ATOMS: atom_id res chain seq x y z
N THR A 1 5.17 2.58 -1.07
CA THR A 1 5.03 2.98 -2.49
C THR A 1 6.03 2.31 -3.42
N VAL A 2 7.34 2.60 -3.32
CA VAL A 2 8.37 2.13 -4.29
C VAL A 2 8.39 0.61 -4.51
N ARG A 3 8.43 -0.20 -3.44
CA ARG A 3 8.43 -1.68 -3.53
C ARG A 3 7.31 -2.20 -4.44
N ALA A 4 6.08 -1.71 -4.24
CA ALA A 4 4.89 -2.13 -5.00
C ALA A 4 4.85 -1.53 -6.41
N SER A 5 5.43 -0.34 -6.62
CA SER A 5 5.49 0.31 -7.94
C SER A 5 6.27 -0.49 -8.98
N VAL A 6 7.27 -1.30 -8.57
CA VAL A 6 8.07 -2.11 -9.51
C VAL A 6 7.20 -3.14 -10.24
N GLY A 7 6.43 -3.96 -9.50
CA GLY A 7 5.54 -4.93 -10.14
C GLY A 7 4.40 -4.26 -10.93
N ASN A 8 3.89 -3.12 -10.44
CA ASN A 8 2.85 -2.36 -11.12
C ASN A 8 3.35 -1.77 -12.46
N TYR A 9 4.60 -1.29 -12.49
CA TYR A 9 5.27 -0.84 -13.71
C TYR A 9 5.48 -2.00 -14.70
N LEU A 10 6.01 -3.14 -14.21
CA LEU A 10 6.32 -4.28 -15.07
C LEU A 10 5.07 -4.88 -15.73
N VAL A 11 3.96 -5.02 -14.99
CA VAL A 11 2.71 -5.51 -15.58
C VAL A 11 2.13 -4.50 -16.58
N SER A 12 2.25 -3.20 -16.30
CA SER A 12 1.79 -2.14 -17.21
C SER A 12 2.59 -2.13 -18.51
N LYS A 13 3.91 -2.30 -18.42
CA LYS A 13 4.80 -2.46 -19.58
C LYS A 13 4.41 -3.69 -20.40
N TYR A 14 4.18 -4.82 -19.74
CA TYR A 14 3.74 -6.05 -20.42
C TYR A 14 2.42 -5.84 -21.17
N ILE A 15 1.41 -5.24 -20.53
CA ILE A 15 0.11 -4.94 -21.15
C ILE A 15 0.29 -4.07 -22.39
N LYS A 16 1.10 -3.02 -22.30
CA LYS A 16 1.40 -2.11 -23.42
C LYS A 16 2.07 -2.83 -24.60
N GLU A 17 2.98 -3.75 -24.32
CA GLU A 17 3.77 -4.46 -25.34
C GLU A 17 3.00 -5.63 -25.98
N ASN A 18 2.06 -6.24 -25.25
CA ASN A 18 1.46 -7.53 -25.64
C ASN A 18 -0.05 -7.46 -25.88
N THR A 19 -0.70 -6.31 -25.66
CA THR A 19 -2.15 -6.18 -25.80
C THR A 19 -2.56 -4.84 -26.42
N ASN A 20 -3.82 -4.74 -26.81
CA ASN A 20 -4.43 -3.49 -27.29
C ASN A 20 -5.17 -2.72 -26.17
N CYS A 21 -5.12 -3.21 -24.92
CA CYS A 21 -5.79 -2.57 -23.80
C CYS A 21 -5.20 -1.17 -23.54
N LYS A 22 -6.08 -0.20 -23.26
CA LYS A 22 -5.70 1.18 -22.92
C LYS A 22 -6.22 1.61 -21.56
N VAL A 23 -7.40 1.14 -21.18
CA VAL A 23 -8.02 1.44 -19.90
C VAL A 23 -7.88 0.23 -19.00
N ILE A 24 -7.22 0.40 -17.85
CA ILE A 24 -6.89 -0.66 -16.90
C ILE A 24 -7.61 -0.37 -15.59
N PHE A 25 -8.56 -1.25 -15.25
CA PHE A 25 -9.24 -1.20 -13.97
C PHE A 25 -8.34 -1.81 -12.90
N ASN A 26 -8.24 -1.14 -11.75
CA ASN A 26 -7.53 -1.66 -10.59
C ASN A 26 -8.34 -1.42 -9.29
N GLY A 27 -7.92 -2.12 -8.23
CA GLY A 27 -8.62 -2.13 -6.94
C GLY A 27 -8.10 -1.14 -5.90
N ASP A 28 -7.21 -0.21 -6.27
CA ASP A 28 -6.67 0.76 -5.31
C ASP A 28 -7.81 1.62 -4.72
N GLY A 29 -7.71 1.98 -3.43
CA GLY A 29 -8.76 2.64 -2.67
C GLY A 29 -9.64 1.70 -1.85
N SER A 30 -9.70 0.41 -2.19
CA SER A 30 -10.53 -0.54 -1.46
C SER A 30 -10.08 -0.70 0.00
N ASP A 31 -8.77 -0.73 0.27
CA ASP A 31 -8.24 -0.91 1.63
C ASP A 31 -8.45 0.33 2.51
N GLU A 32 -8.31 1.51 1.91
CA GLU A 32 -8.49 2.81 2.57
C GLU A 32 -9.96 3.07 2.90
N VAL A 33 -10.88 2.80 1.94
CA VAL A 33 -12.33 3.03 2.12
C VAL A 33 -12.95 1.95 3.01
N CYS A 34 -12.57 0.68 2.79
CA CYS A 34 -13.29 -0.46 3.36
C CYS A 34 -12.60 -1.08 4.58
N CYS A 35 -11.66 -0.37 5.21
CA CYS A 35 -10.90 -0.85 6.36
C CYS A 35 -10.17 -2.19 6.07
N GLY A 36 -9.34 -2.21 5.03
CA GLY A 36 -8.67 -3.42 4.53
C GLY A 36 -7.26 -3.66 5.04
N TYR A 37 -6.60 -2.64 5.61
CA TYR A 37 -5.27 -2.85 6.19
C TYR A 37 -5.38 -3.58 7.53
N VAL A 38 -4.58 -4.64 7.69
CA VAL A 38 -4.60 -5.52 8.87
C VAL A 38 -4.43 -4.75 10.19
N TYR A 39 -3.57 -3.71 10.22
CA TYR A 39 -3.34 -2.93 11.44
C TYR A 39 -4.59 -2.17 11.94
N LEU A 40 -5.62 -2.00 11.11
CA LEU A 40 -6.83 -1.26 11.49
C LEU A 40 -7.65 -1.98 12.58
N LYS A 41 -7.49 -3.29 12.75
CA LYS A 41 -8.09 -4.00 13.88
C LYS A 41 -7.51 -3.57 15.24
N ASN A 42 -6.31 -2.97 15.23
CA ASN A 42 -5.62 -2.45 16.42
C ASN A 42 -6.08 -1.04 16.80
N ALA A 43 -7.10 -0.50 16.14
CA ALA A 43 -7.66 0.81 16.48
C ALA A 43 -8.08 0.85 17.95
N PRO A 44 -7.63 1.83 18.74
CA PRO A 44 -7.92 1.89 20.18
C PRO A 44 -9.38 2.25 20.48
N SER A 45 -10.10 2.77 19.47
CA SER A 45 -11.54 3.00 19.54
C SER A 45 -12.17 3.00 18.15
N ILE A 46 -13.50 2.88 18.10
CA ILE A 46 -14.29 2.98 16.87
C ILE A 46 -14.11 4.34 16.17
N ASN A 47 -14.02 5.42 16.94
CA ASN A 47 -13.76 6.75 16.40
C ASN A 47 -12.37 6.81 15.75
N GLU A 48 -11.37 6.18 16.35
CA GLU A 48 -10.02 6.13 15.79
C GLU A 48 -9.94 5.28 14.52
N LEU A 49 -10.71 4.19 14.42
CA LEU A 49 -10.87 3.43 13.18
C LEU A 49 -11.45 4.29 12.05
N GLN A 50 -12.52 5.06 12.35
CA GLN A 50 -13.14 5.97 11.39
C GLN A 50 -12.17 7.08 10.95
N ASN A 51 -11.54 7.76 11.92
CA ASN A 51 -10.58 8.82 11.68
C ASN A 51 -9.43 8.35 10.79
N GLU A 52 -8.96 7.12 11.01
CA GLU A 52 -7.88 6.55 10.21
C GLU A 52 -8.30 6.22 8.78
N SER A 53 -9.48 5.63 8.57
CA SER A 53 -10.02 5.42 7.22
C SER A 53 -10.17 6.73 6.46
N GLU A 54 -10.68 7.79 7.09
CA GLU A 54 -10.78 9.11 6.48
C GLU A 54 -9.42 9.74 6.16
N ARG A 55 -8.44 9.60 7.07
CA ARG A 55 -7.07 10.08 6.85
C ARG A 55 -6.43 9.38 5.66
N LEU A 56 -6.53 8.05 5.58
CA LEU A 56 -6.00 7.27 4.47
C LEU A 56 -6.56 7.73 3.12
N ILE A 57 -7.87 8.01 3.05
CA ILE A 57 -8.51 8.54 1.84
C ILE A 57 -8.03 9.96 1.52
N LYS A 58 -7.89 10.83 2.53
CA LYS A 58 -7.38 12.21 2.33
C LYS A 58 -5.95 12.22 1.81
N GLU A 59 -5.12 11.26 2.21
CA GLU A 59 -3.70 11.18 1.85
C GLU A 59 -3.40 10.24 0.68
N ILE A 60 -4.40 9.52 0.14
CA ILE A 60 -4.19 8.45 -0.85
C ILE A 60 -3.42 8.91 -2.09
N PHE A 61 -3.54 10.19 -2.44
CA PHE A 61 -2.85 10.80 -3.58
C PHE A 61 -1.34 10.96 -3.39
N TYR A 62 -0.82 10.87 -2.16
CA TYR A 62 0.62 10.81 -1.88
C TYR A 62 1.18 9.39 -2.01
N PHE A 63 0.32 8.35 -1.96
CA PHE A 63 0.73 6.96 -1.80
C PHE A 63 0.19 6.06 -2.89
N ASP A 64 -0.90 5.34 -2.64
CA ASP A 64 -1.40 4.27 -3.50
C ASP A 64 -1.88 4.78 -4.85
N VAL A 65 -2.59 5.91 -4.89
CA VAL A 65 -3.02 6.53 -6.15
C VAL A 65 -1.84 7.13 -6.91
N LEU A 66 -0.84 7.70 -6.23
CA LEU A 66 0.40 8.15 -6.87
C LEU A 66 1.10 6.99 -7.58
N ARG A 67 1.25 5.85 -6.89
CA ARG A 67 1.82 4.63 -7.47
C ARG A 67 0.99 4.17 -8.66
N SER A 68 -0.31 4.00 -8.47
CA SER A 68 -1.22 3.50 -9.49
C SER A 68 -1.13 4.33 -10.76
N ASP A 69 -1.31 5.64 -10.63
CA ASP A 69 -1.29 6.55 -11.76
C ASP A 69 0.08 6.58 -12.45
N ARG A 70 1.18 6.80 -11.71
CA ARG A 70 2.50 6.97 -12.33
C ARG A 70 3.06 5.67 -12.92
N SER A 71 2.84 4.53 -12.28
CA SER A 71 3.32 3.23 -12.78
C SER A 71 2.54 2.74 -14.01
N ILE A 72 1.26 3.10 -14.14
CA ILE A 72 0.42 2.73 -15.27
C ILE A 72 0.58 3.72 -16.43
N SER A 73 0.47 5.03 -16.15
CA SER A 73 0.49 6.09 -17.18
C SER A 73 1.81 6.23 -17.91
N CYS A 74 2.94 5.91 -17.28
CA CYS A 74 4.25 5.93 -17.94
C CYS A 74 4.37 4.91 -19.09
N ASN A 75 3.46 3.94 -19.19
CA ASN A 75 3.36 2.99 -20.30
C ASN A 75 2.26 3.38 -21.32
N GLY A 76 1.69 4.59 -21.21
CA GLY A 76 0.62 5.07 -22.09
C GLY A 76 -0.72 4.35 -21.88
N LEU A 77 -1.01 4.01 -20.62
CA LEU A 77 -2.24 3.36 -20.18
C LEU A 77 -3.00 4.28 -19.20
N GLU A 78 -4.33 4.20 -19.20
CA GLU A 78 -5.22 4.94 -18.29
C GLU A 78 -5.67 4.02 -17.14
N ALA A 79 -5.36 4.40 -15.90
CA ALA A 79 -5.83 3.68 -14.72
C ALA A 79 -7.25 4.12 -14.33
N ARG A 80 -8.11 3.18 -13.94
CA ARG A 80 -9.42 3.46 -13.33
C ARG A 80 -9.59 2.71 -12.01
N THR A 81 -10.00 3.42 -10.97
CA THR A 81 -10.13 2.93 -9.59
C THR A 81 -11.60 3.02 -9.12
N PRO A 82 -12.46 2.02 -9.41
CA PRO A 82 -13.88 2.10 -9.08
C PRO A 82 -14.18 2.31 -7.59
N PHE A 83 -13.31 1.81 -6.70
CA PHE A 83 -13.44 2.00 -5.25
C PHE A 83 -13.27 3.46 -4.81
N LEU A 84 -12.73 4.32 -5.68
CA LEU A 84 -12.58 5.76 -5.44
C LEU A 84 -13.66 6.60 -6.14
N ASP A 85 -14.72 5.96 -6.66
CA ASP A 85 -15.91 6.70 -7.07
C ASP A 85 -16.45 7.53 -5.90
N LYS A 86 -16.76 8.80 -6.17
CA LYS A 86 -17.18 9.76 -5.13
C LYS A 86 -18.44 9.30 -4.40
N SER A 87 -19.38 8.68 -5.12
CA SER A 87 -20.64 8.20 -4.53
C SER A 87 -20.38 6.98 -3.66
N PHE A 88 -19.55 6.04 -4.13
CA PHE A 88 -19.14 4.89 -3.34
C PHE A 88 -18.40 5.28 -2.06
N VAL A 89 -17.40 6.16 -2.15
CA VAL A 89 -16.64 6.64 -0.99
C VAL A 89 -17.56 7.32 0.01
N LYS A 90 -18.41 8.24 -0.45
CA LYS A 90 -19.36 8.95 0.42
C LYS A 90 -20.33 7.98 1.11
N TYR A 91 -20.85 7.02 0.38
CA TYR A 91 -21.76 6.01 0.92
C TYR A 91 -21.05 5.15 1.97
N TYR A 92 -19.90 4.56 1.64
CA TYR A 92 -19.22 3.63 2.54
C TYR A 92 -18.71 4.33 3.80
N LEU A 93 -18.21 5.57 3.69
CA LEU A 93 -17.81 6.35 4.86
C LEU A 93 -18.99 6.74 5.76
N SER A 94 -20.22 6.82 5.24
CA SER A 94 -21.43 7.08 6.03
C SER A 94 -21.92 5.89 6.86
N ILE A 95 -21.42 4.67 6.57
CA ILE A 95 -21.75 3.48 7.34
C ILE A 95 -21.17 3.62 8.76
N PRO A 96 -21.95 3.32 9.82
CA PRO A 96 -21.46 3.30 11.21
C PRO A 96 -20.17 2.48 11.34
N ALA A 97 -19.17 3.04 12.02
CA ALA A 97 -17.84 2.45 12.10
C ALA A 97 -17.81 1.12 12.87
N GLU A 98 -18.76 0.90 13.78
CA GLU A 98 -19.01 -0.36 14.49
C GLU A 98 -19.29 -1.53 13.51
N LEU A 99 -19.92 -1.24 12.37
CA LEU A 99 -20.20 -2.24 11.34
C LEU A 99 -18.97 -2.54 10.48
N LYS A 100 -18.02 -1.61 10.41
CA LYS A 100 -16.76 -1.74 9.65
C LYS A 100 -15.65 -2.41 10.46
N GLN A 101 -15.78 -2.42 11.80
CA GLN A 101 -14.83 -3.08 12.69
C GLN A 101 -14.72 -4.58 12.39
N PHE A 102 -13.49 -5.07 12.52
CA PHE A 102 -13.13 -6.45 12.28
C PHE A 102 -12.03 -6.88 13.27
N ASP A 103 -11.94 -8.17 13.57
CA ASP A 103 -10.97 -8.76 14.50
C ASP A 103 -9.93 -9.66 13.81
N GLY A 104 -10.15 -9.97 12.53
CA GLY A 104 -9.33 -10.89 11.74
C GLY A 104 -9.56 -12.37 12.07
N ILE A 105 -10.59 -12.72 12.83
CA ILE A 105 -10.98 -14.09 13.19
C ILE A 105 -12.43 -14.34 12.74
N ASP A 106 -13.41 -13.75 13.43
CA ASP A 106 -14.83 -13.90 13.10
C ASP A 106 -15.25 -12.93 11.99
N ARG A 107 -14.60 -11.76 11.94
CA ARG A 107 -14.75 -10.77 10.88
C ARG A 107 -13.38 -10.49 10.30
N LEU A 108 -13.20 -10.86 9.03
CA LEU A 108 -12.04 -10.44 8.26
C LEU A 108 -12.13 -8.97 7.85
N GLU A 109 -10.99 -8.38 7.53
CA GLU A 109 -10.90 -7.04 6.94
C GLU A 109 -11.83 -6.92 5.72
N LYS A 110 -12.38 -5.71 5.48
CA LYS A 110 -13.41 -5.48 4.46
C LYS A 110 -14.66 -6.37 4.62
N HIS A 111 -15.03 -6.75 5.85
CA HIS A 111 -16.14 -7.68 6.12
C HIS A 111 -17.44 -7.31 5.38
N LEU A 112 -17.87 -6.05 5.46
CA LEU A 112 -19.11 -5.59 4.81
C LEU A 112 -19.03 -5.71 3.29
N LEU A 113 -17.89 -5.36 2.69
CA LEU A 113 -17.67 -5.52 1.26
C LEU A 113 -17.76 -7.00 0.86
N ARG A 114 -17.13 -7.90 1.60
CA ARG A 114 -17.20 -9.35 1.34
C ARG A 114 -18.64 -9.87 1.46
N LYS A 115 -19.35 -9.47 2.51
CA LYS A 115 -20.77 -9.82 2.72
C LYS A 115 -21.67 -9.32 1.59
N ALA A 116 -21.40 -8.13 1.03
CA ALA A 116 -22.19 -7.58 -0.07
C ALA A 116 -22.13 -8.41 -1.36
N PHE A 117 -21.07 -9.21 -1.55
CA PHE A 117 -20.90 -10.11 -2.70
C PHE A 117 -21.13 -11.59 -2.36
N HIS A 118 -21.39 -11.93 -1.09
CA HIS A 118 -21.64 -13.31 -0.68
C HIS A 118 -22.99 -13.81 -1.21
N GLY A 119 -22.99 -14.99 -1.83
CA GLY A 119 -24.18 -15.63 -2.38
C GLY A 119 -24.57 -15.17 -3.80
N TYR A 120 -23.79 -14.29 -4.42
CA TYR A 120 -24.02 -13.85 -5.81
C TYR A 120 -23.24 -14.67 -6.86
N ASP A 121 -22.47 -15.68 -6.45
CA ASP A 121 -21.60 -16.51 -7.32
C ASP A 121 -20.70 -15.73 -8.29
N ILE A 122 -20.30 -14.51 -7.91
CA ILE A 122 -19.38 -13.66 -8.69
C ILE A 122 -17.93 -14.09 -8.49
N LEU A 123 -17.58 -14.59 -7.29
CA LEU A 123 -16.24 -15.03 -6.93
C LEU A 123 -16.31 -16.38 -6.19
N PRO A 124 -15.32 -17.26 -6.36
CA PRO A 124 -15.19 -18.46 -5.53
C PRO A 124 -15.07 -18.08 -4.03
N ASN A 125 -15.63 -18.91 -3.15
CA ASN A 125 -15.67 -18.64 -1.71
C ASN A 125 -14.26 -18.49 -1.11
N GLU A 126 -13.31 -19.29 -1.58
CA GLU A 126 -11.91 -19.23 -1.18
C GLU A 126 -11.24 -17.90 -1.55
N VAL A 127 -11.71 -17.21 -2.58
CA VAL A 127 -11.26 -15.85 -2.95
C VAL A 127 -12.00 -14.80 -2.12
N LEU A 128 -13.32 -14.95 -2.00
CA LEU A 128 -14.19 -14.00 -1.29
C LEU A 128 -13.82 -13.86 0.19
N TRP A 129 -13.34 -14.94 0.81
CA TRP A 129 -12.95 -14.98 2.22
C TRP A 129 -11.43 -15.12 2.44
N ARG A 130 -10.62 -14.93 1.39
CA ARG A 130 -9.16 -14.91 1.53
C ARG A 130 -8.70 -13.70 2.33
N ARG A 131 -7.73 -13.90 3.21
CA ARG A 131 -7.03 -12.80 3.90
C ARG A 131 -6.37 -11.84 2.92
N LYS A 132 -6.38 -10.55 3.25
CA LYS A 132 -5.71 -9.50 2.49
C LYS A 132 -4.21 -9.80 2.43
N CYS A 133 -3.67 -9.71 1.22
CA CYS A 133 -2.24 -9.76 0.95
C CYS A 133 -1.84 -8.48 0.22
N ALA A 134 -0.78 -7.80 0.65
CA ALA A 134 -0.29 -6.60 -0.04
C ALA A 134 0.29 -6.96 -1.41
N PHE A 135 0.24 -6.05 -2.38
CA PHE A 135 0.72 -6.33 -3.73
C PHE A 135 2.20 -6.76 -3.77
N SER A 136 3.09 -6.07 -3.04
CA SER A 136 4.52 -6.42 -2.95
C SER A 136 4.77 -7.80 -2.33
N ASP A 137 3.87 -8.25 -1.45
CA ASP A 137 3.95 -9.56 -0.83
C ASP A 137 3.38 -10.65 -1.74
N GLY A 138 2.28 -10.36 -2.45
CA GLY A 138 1.66 -11.29 -3.38
C GLY A 138 2.50 -11.61 -4.62
N VAL A 139 3.42 -10.71 -5.01
CA VAL A 139 4.39 -10.95 -6.10
C VAL A 139 5.71 -11.58 -5.62
N SER A 140 5.84 -11.83 -4.32
CA SER A 140 7.05 -12.42 -3.74
C SER A 140 7.08 -13.94 -3.90
N SER A 141 8.28 -14.51 -4.06
CA SER A 141 8.45 -15.95 -3.93
C SER A 141 8.34 -16.38 -2.46
N GLN A 142 7.89 -17.63 -2.21
CA GLN A 142 7.77 -18.17 -0.85
C GLN A 142 9.11 -18.20 -0.09
N ASN A 143 10.20 -18.52 -0.78
CA ASN A 143 11.52 -18.72 -0.16
C ASN A 143 12.41 -17.47 -0.16
N ASN A 144 12.12 -16.50 -1.03
CA ASN A 144 12.90 -15.27 -1.15
C ASN A 144 11.98 -14.10 -1.53
N SER A 145 11.56 -13.36 -0.51
CA SER A 145 10.60 -12.28 -0.68
C SER A 145 11.21 -11.11 -1.47
N TRP A 146 10.35 -10.37 -2.16
CA TRP A 146 10.76 -9.18 -2.90
C TRP A 146 11.46 -8.15 -1.99
N HIS A 147 10.98 -7.97 -0.76
CA HIS A 147 11.62 -7.07 0.21
C HIS A 147 13.03 -7.54 0.60
N LYS A 148 13.26 -8.85 0.82
CA LYS A 148 14.59 -9.39 1.13
C LYS A 148 15.56 -9.25 -0.03
N ILE A 149 15.09 -9.45 -1.25
CA ILE A 149 15.89 -9.24 -2.47
C ILE A 149 16.37 -7.79 -2.53
N ILE A 150 15.48 -6.83 -2.28
CA ILE A 150 15.82 -5.40 -2.25
C ILE A 150 16.84 -5.12 -1.14
N GLN A 151 16.58 -5.55 0.10
CA GLN A 151 17.48 -5.33 1.23
C GLN A 151 18.88 -5.87 0.94
N ASN A 152 18.98 -7.13 0.51
CA ASN A 152 20.25 -7.77 0.15
C ASN A 152 20.99 -7.07 -1.00
N HIS A 153 20.26 -6.47 -1.95
CA HIS A 153 20.86 -5.70 -3.02
C HIS A 153 21.39 -4.36 -2.50
N ILE A 154 20.62 -3.66 -1.67
CA ILE A 154 20.98 -2.36 -1.12
C ILE A 154 22.13 -2.47 -0.13
N ASP A 155 22.23 -3.54 0.65
CA ASP A 155 23.35 -3.79 1.56
C ASP A 155 24.71 -3.91 0.84
N LYS A 156 24.70 -4.26 -0.46
CA LYS A 156 25.91 -4.27 -1.30
C LYS A 156 26.31 -2.89 -1.81
N ILE A 157 25.38 -1.94 -1.79
CA ILE A 157 25.55 -0.58 -2.35
C ILE A 157 25.78 0.45 -1.24
N ILE A 158 25.07 0.30 -0.11
CA ILE A 158 25.11 1.23 1.01
C ILE A 158 25.76 0.54 2.22
N THR A 159 26.94 1.03 2.60
CA THR A 159 27.65 0.54 3.79
C THR A 159 26.98 1.03 5.08
N ASP A 160 27.14 0.29 6.18
CA ASP A 160 26.66 0.73 7.51
C ASP A 160 27.26 2.07 7.92
N LYS A 161 28.55 2.27 7.63
CA LYS A 161 29.26 3.51 7.93
C LYS A 161 28.60 4.70 7.22
N GLU A 162 28.41 4.61 5.90
CA GLU A 162 27.77 5.67 5.12
C GLU A 162 26.36 5.96 5.65
N PHE A 163 25.55 4.92 5.86
CA PHE A 163 24.18 5.09 6.31
C PHE A 163 24.11 5.77 7.69
N ASN A 164 24.91 5.31 8.66
CA ASN A 164 24.90 5.86 10.02
C ASN A 164 25.43 7.30 10.07
N GLU A 165 26.40 7.66 9.24
CA GLU A 165 26.95 9.02 9.19
C GLU A 165 26.03 10.01 8.46
N LEU A 166 25.32 9.56 7.41
CA LEU A 166 24.62 10.46 6.49
C LEU A 166 23.09 10.47 6.63
N LYS A 167 22.45 9.46 7.23
CA LYS A 167 20.98 9.41 7.32
C LYS A 167 20.37 10.63 8.03
N ASP A 168 21.07 11.15 9.04
CA ASP A 168 20.60 12.27 9.87
C ASP A 168 20.95 13.65 9.27
N THR A 169 21.58 13.68 8.09
CA THR A 169 21.83 14.93 7.34
C THR A 169 20.58 15.43 6.60
N TYR A 170 19.58 14.56 6.42
CA TYR A 170 18.29 14.94 5.84
C TYR A 170 17.40 15.60 6.90
N ASP A 171 17.08 16.87 6.72
CA ASP A 171 16.23 17.66 7.61
C ASP A 171 14.74 17.28 7.57
N HIS A 172 14.28 16.81 6.41
CA HIS A 172 12.90 16.40 6.18
C HIS A 172 12.82 14.90 5.87
N CYS A 173 11.94 14.20 6.60
CA CYS A 173 11.75 12.74 6.49
C CYS A 173 13.07 11.96 6.48
N PRO A 174 13.89 12.04 7.56
CA PRO A 174 15.16 11.33 7.60
C PRO A 174 14.93 9.82 7.46
N PRO A 175 15.65 9.13 6.56
CA PRO A 175 15.46 7.72 6.30
C PRO A 175 15.84 6.87 7.52
N GLN A 176 14.97 5.91 7.86
CA GLN A 176 15.15 5.02 9.01
C GLN A 176 15.82 3.68 8.64
N LEU A 177 15.88 3.36 7.35
CA LEU A 177 16.45 2.11 6.82
C LEU A 177 17.42 2.44 5.68
N LYS A 178 18.41 1.59 5.44
CA LYS A 178 19.28 1.70 4.25
C LYS A 178 18.48 1.75 2.96
N GLU A 179 17.37 1.01 2.90
CA GLU A 179 16.47 1.01 1.77
C GLU A 179 15.83 2.38 1.53
N SER A 180 15.26 3.00 2.56
CA SER A 180 14.67 4.34 2.42
C SER A 180 15.73 5.40 2.15
N TYR A 181 16.96 5.23 2.67
CA TYR A 181 18.10 6.08 2.35
C TYR A 181 18.52 5.96 0.88
N TYR A 182 18.61 4.74 0.35
CA TYR A 182 18.91 4.52 -1.06
C TYR A 182 17.84 5.16 -1.96
N TYR A 183 16.56 4.96 -1.66
CA TYR A 183 15.47 5.61 -2.40
C TYR A 183 15.54 7.13 -2.33
N ARG A 184 15.92 7.70 -1.17
CA ARG A 184 16.12 9.14 -1.01
C ARG A 184 17.25 9.64 -1.92
N LYS A 185 18.40 8.97 -1.97
CA LYS A 185 19.51 9.31 -2.88
C LYS A 185 19.08 9.29 -4.35
N VAL A 186 18.30 8.28 -4.75
CA VAL A 186 17.77 8.19 -6.11
C VAL A 186 16.78 9.32 -6.38
N PHE A 187 15.88 9.63 -5.45
CA PHE A 187 14.94 10.73 -5.62
C PHE A 187 15.67 12.07 -5.78
N ASP A 188 16.64 12.37 -4.91
CA ASP A 188 17.36 13.64 -4.92
C ASP A 188 18.24 13.81 -6.18
N SER A 189 18.65 12.71 -6.85
CA SER A 189 19.39 12.78 -8.11
C SER A 189 18.53 13.18 -9.31
N PHE A 190 17.23 12.88 -9.29
CA PHE A 190 16.27 13.29 -10.31
C PHE A 190 15.55 14.60 -9.96
N PHE A 191 15.33 14.87 -8.67
CA PHE A 191 14.49 15.97 -8.18
C PHE A 191 15.21 16.79 -7.08
N PRO A 192 16.30 17.50 -7.42
CA PRO A 192 17.06 18.26 -6.45
C PRO A 192 16.17 19.32 -5.76
N ASN A 193 16.28 19.43 -4.44
CA ASN A 193 15.52 20.36 -3.58
C ASN A 193 13.99 20.15 -3.55
N GLN A 194 13.49 18.99 -4.00
CA GLN A 194 12.05 18.68 -4.02
C GLN A 194 11.61 17.73 -2.91
N HIS A 195 12.44 17.52 -1.88
CA HIS A 195 12.18 16.55 -0.81
C HIS A 195 10.87 16.80 -0.05
N LYS A 196 10.36 18.03 -0.04
CA LYS A 196 9.09 18.40 0.62
C LYS A 196 7.83 17.96 -0.13
N LEU A 197 7.95 17.45 -1.37
CA LEU A 197 6.82 16.89 -2.11
C LEU A 197 6.24 15.64 -1.45
N ILE A 198 7.05 14.91 -0.69
CA ILE A 198 6.62 13.74 0.07
C ILE A 198 6.49 14.19 1.53
N PRO A 199 5.27 14.30 2.10
CA PRO A 199 5.08 14.94 3.40
C PRO A 199 5.57 14.09 4.56
N HIS A 200 5.45 12.75 4.46
CA HIS A 200 5.87 11.78 5.47
C HIS A 200 5.99 10.38 4.86
N PHE A 201 6.58 9.44 5.61
CA PHE A 201 6.51 8.02 5.29
C PHE A 201 5.09 7.49 5.57
N TRP A 202 4.59 6.64 4.69
CA TRP A 202 3.39 5.85 4.99
C TRP A 202 3.76 4.78 6.00
N MET A 203 3.13 4.78 7.18
CA MET A 203 3.38 3.83 8.26
C MET A 203 2.07 3.40 8.91
N PRO A 204 1.91 2.12 9.29
CA PRO A 204 0.74 1.65 10.01
C PRO A 204 0.68 2.25 11.42
N LYS A 205 -0.46 2.84 11.79
CA LYS A 205 -0.69 3.31 13.16
C LYS A 205 -0.84 2.14 14.13
N TRP A 206 -0.68 2.44 15.42
CA TRP A 206 -0.88 1.49 16.53
C TRP A 206 0.02 0.25 16.43
N THR A 207 1.24 0.48 15.95
CA THR A 207 2.30 -0.53 15.80
C THR A 207 3.64 0.10 16.15
N ASN A 208 4.63 -0.71 16.50
CA ASN A 208 6.00 -0.26 16.81
C ASN A 208 6.97 -0.52 15.64
N VAL A 209 6.47 -0.87 14.46
CA VAL A 209 7.30 -1.23 13.31
C VAL A 209 7.88 0.02 12.66
N THR A 210 9.13 -0.10 12.18
CA THR A 210 9.83 0.97 11.45
C THR A 210 9.84 0.74 9.94
N ASP A 211 9.38 -0.43 9.48
CA ASP A 211 9.20 -0.79 8.08
C ASP A 211 7.70 -0.84 7.74
N PRO A 212 7.25 -0.29 6.59
CA PRO A 212 5.86 -0.28 6.19
C PRO A 212 5.31 -1.65 5.71
N SER A 213 6.14 -2.68 5.65
CA SER A 213 5.75 -4.04 5.27
C SER A 213 4.75 -4.64 6.27
N ALA A 214 3.66 -5.21 5.75
CA ALA A 214 2.70 -5.92 6.59
C ALA A 214 3.31 -7.14 7.29
N ARG A 215 4.40 -7.71 6.73
CA ARG A 215 5.10 -8.88 7.30
C ARG A 215 5.84 -8.59 8.60
N GLU A 216 6.11 -7.32 8.89
CA GLU A 216 6.77 -6.91 10.14
C GLU A 216 5.76 -6.72 11.28
N LEU A 217 4.45 -6.82 10.99
CA LEU A 217 3.41 -6.81 12.02
C LEU A 217 3.42 -8.16 12.75
N GLU A 218 3.45 -8.12 14.08
CA GLU A 218 3.48 -9.32 14.94
C GLU A 218 2.33 -10.31 14.66
N GLU A 219 1.20 -9.80 14.17
CA GLU A 219 -0.02 -10.57 13.95
C GLU A 219 -0.30 -10.87 12.45
N TYR A 220 0.71 -10.75 11.59
CA TYR A 220 0.57 -11.09 10.18
C TYR A 220 0.54 -12.60 9.97
N SER A 221 -0.51 -13.09 9.30
CA SER A 221 -0.61 -14.46 8.82
C SER A 221 -0.89 -14.49 7.32
N GLU A 222 -0.21 -15.39 6.61
CA GLU A 222 -0.46 -15.67 5.18
C GLU A 222 -1.71 -16.52 4.97
#